data_AF-A0A7J3T2C3-F1
#
_entry.id   AF-A0A7J3T2C3-F1
#
_cell.length_a   1.000
_cell.length_b   1.000
_cell.length_c   1.000
_cell.angle_alpha   90.00
_cell.angle_beta   90.00
_cell.angle_gamma   90.00
#
_symmetry.space_group_name_H-M   'P 1'
#
loop_
_entity.id
_entity.type
_entity.pdbx_description
1 polymer ?
#
loop_
_entity_poly.entity_id
_entity_poly.type
_entity_poly.pdbx_seq_one_letter_code
_entity_poly.pdbx_strand_id
1 'polypeptide(L)' 'HVKPKSVKFKAVIDGEDIIIYCSEEPAGGKVNRELVKELSKLFHKKVEFVSGFTSRDKRLLVRNAVKCEIEQALLRQ' A
#
# COMPACT_ATOMS: atom_id res chain seq x y z
N HIS A 1 -14.92 19.45 -9.80
CA HIS A 1 -13.96 18.83 -10.74
C HIS A 1 -12.69 18.47 -9.97
N VAL A 2 -12.66 17.31 -9.30
CA VAL A 2 -11.49 16.88 -8.52
C VAL A 2 -10.56 16.13 -9.48
N LYS A 3 -9.34 16.64 -9.65
CA LYS A 3 -8.33 15.99 -10.50
C LYS A 3 -8.02 14.61 -9.92
N PRO A 4 -8.11 13.52 -10.70
CA PRO A 4 -7.75 12.19 -10.24
C PRO A 4 -6.23 12.15 -10.12
N LYS A 5 -5.69 12.50 -8.94
CA LYS A 5 -4.38 12.00 -8.55
C LYS A 5 -4.61 10.52 -8.23
N SER A 6 -4.72 9.69 -9.27
CA SER A 6 -4.75 8.25 -9.13
C SER A 6 -3.51 7.86 -8.34
N VAL A 7 -3.72 7.42 -7.10
CA VAL A 7 -2.65 6.92 -6.25
C VAL A 7 -2.01 5.77 -7.02
N LYS A 8 -0.76 5.95 -7.45
CA LYS A 8 -0.04 4.90 -8.17
C LYS A 8 0.46 3.90 -7.15
N PHE A 9 -0.23 2.78 -7.04
CA PHE A 9 0.24 1.63 -6.28
C PHE A 9 1.19 0.82 -7.16
N LYS A 10 2.38 0.52 -6.66
CA LYS A 10 3.33 -0.40 -7.30
C LYS A 10 3.70 -1.48 -6.31
N ALA A 11 3.43 -2.74 -6.62
CA ALA A 11 3.85 -3.87 -5.78
C ALA A 11 5.16 -4.47 -6.33
N VAL A 12 6.09 -4.79 -5.43
CA VAL A 12 7.36 -5.47 -5.71
C VAL A 12 7.46 -6.67 -4.76
N ILE A 13 7.94 -7.81 -5.26
CA ILE A 13 8.09 -9.04 -4.48
C ILE A 13 9.50 -9.08 -3.90
N ASP A 14 9.60 -9.38 -2.62
CA ASP A 14 10.85 -9.66 -1.92
C ASP A 14 10.71 -11.01 -1.20
N GLY A 15 11.04 -12.09 -1.90
CA GLY A 15 10.84 -13.46 -1.39
C GLY A 15 9.37 -13.82 -1.14
N GLU A 16 9.02 -14.06 0.12
CA GLU A 16 7.64 -14.35 0.59
C GLU A 16 6.88 -13.09 1.04
N ASP A 17 7.55 -11.95 1.07
CA ASP A 17 6.97 -10.68 1.45
C ASP A 17 6.73 -9.78 0.22
N ILE A 18 5.75 -8.88 0.33
CA ILE A 18 5.38 -7.97 -0.77
C ILE A 18 5.53 -6.52 -0.32
N ILE A 19 6.32 -5.76 -1.06
CA ILE A 19 6.53 -4.33 -0.83
C ILE A 19 5.59 -3.53 -1.74
N ILE A 20 4.62 -2.85 -1.15
CA ILE A 20 3.72 -1.92 -1.83
C ILE A 20 4.26 -0.50 -1.69
N TYR A 21 4.49 0.11 -2.84
CA TYR A 21 4.82 1.51 -3.01
C TYR A 21 3.54 2.28 -3.28
N CYS A 22 3.29 3.31 -2.48
CA CYS A 22 2.15 4.20 -2.62
C CYS A 22 2.64 5.65 -2.64
N SER A 23 2.24 6.42 -3.65
CA SER A 23 2.53 7.85 -3.73
C SER A 23 1.31 8.67 -3.29
N GLU A 24 1.23 9.00 -1.99
CA GLU A 24 0.14 9.79 -1.40
C GLU A 24 0.68 11.00 -0.63
N GLU A 25 -0.02 12.14 -0.70
CA GLU A 25 0.38 13.33 0.05
C GLU A 25 0.32 13.08 1.57
N PRO A 26 1.38 13.43 2.32
CA PRO A 26 1.43 13.21 3.76
C PRO A 26 0.48 14.19 4.48
N ALA A 27 -0.76 13.77 4.77
CA ALA A 27 -1.67 14.53 5.63
C ALA A 27 -1.56 14.06 7.10
N GLY A 28 -0.43 14.39 7.73
CA GLY A 28 -0.28 14.39 9.19
C GLY A 28 -0.56 13.05 9.90
N GLY A 29 0.04 11.95 9.42
CA GLY A 29 0.01 10.63 10.09
C GLY A 29 -1.33 9.88 10.05
N LYS A 30 -2.46 10.58 9.85
CA LYS A 30 -3.79 9.98 9.71
C LYS A 30 -3.90 9.09 8.48
N VAL A 31 -3.36 9.59 7.35
CA VAL A 31 -3.29 8.85 6.07
C VAL A 31 -2.49 7.56 6.22
N ASN A 32 -1.43 7.54 7.02
CA ASN A 32 -0.57 6.37 7.15
C ASN A 32 -1.28 5.24 7.90
N ARG A 33 -2.07 5.59 8.93
CA ARG A 33 -2.90 4.63 9.65
C ARG A 33 -4.07 4.13 8.80
N GLU A 34 -4.70 5.00 8.02
CA GLU A 34 -5.75 4.60 7.07
C GLU A 34 -5.21 3.69 5.97
N LEU A 35 -4.05 3.98 5.38
CA LEU A 35 -3.39 3.12 4.39
C LEU A 35 -3.15 1.71 4.93
N VAL A 36 -2.54 1.58 6.10
CA VAL A 36 -2.28 0.26 6.70
C VAL A 36 -3.59 -0.48 6.98
N LYS A 37 -4.63 0.23 7.47
CA LYS A 37 -5.95 -0.38 7.71
C LYS A 37 -6.62 -0.84 6.42
N GLU A 38 -6.66 0.01 5.40
CA GLU A 38 -7.33 -0.30 4.14
C GLU A 38 -6.60 -1.41 3.39
N LEU A 39 -5.27 -1.38 3.33
CA LEU A 39 -4.49 -2.46 2.71
C LEU A 39 -4.61 -3.77 3.51
N SER A 40 -4.63 -3.70 4.85
CA SER A 40 -4.83 -4.89 5.67
C SER A 40 -6.22 -5.50 5.47
N LYS A 41 -7.26 -4.68 5.27
CA LYS A 41 -8.59 -5.18 4.87
C LYS A 41 -8.60 -5.72 3.45
N LEU A 42 -8.00 -4.99 2.49
CA LEU A 42 -8.00 -5.34 1.08
C LEU A 42 -7.34 -6.70 0.85
N PHE A 43 -6.21 -6.95 1.51
CA PHE A 43 -5.48 -8.21 1.36
C PHE A 43 -5.86 -9.25 2.40
N HIS A 44 -6.60 -8.89 3.46
CA HIS A 44 -6.83 -9.73 4.63
C HIS A 44 -5.52 -10.28 5.25
N LYS A 45 -4.42 -9.52 5.10
CA LYS A 45 -3.09 -9.88 5.60
C LYS A 45 -2.55 -8.82 6.54
N LYS A 46 -1.48 -9.18 7.22
CA LYS A 46 -0.72 -8.25 8.06
C LYS A 46 0.10 -7.33 7.18
N VAL A 47 -0.21 -6.03 7.27
CA VAL A 47 0.51 -4.95 6.59
C VAL A 47 1.32 -4.19 7.62
N GLU A 48 2.60 -3.99 7.34
CA GLU A 48 3.54 -3.26 8.17
C GLU A 48 4.08 -2.07 7.39
N PHE A 49 4.25 -0.94 8.06
CA PHE A 49 4.84 0.23 7.43
C PHE A 49 6.36 0.11 7.48
N VAL A 50 7.02 0.20 6.32
CA VAL A 50 8.49 0.08 6.23
C VAL A 50 9.14 1.46 6.25
N SER A 51 8.71 2.36 5.35
CA SER A 51 9.38 3.66 5.18
C SER A 51 8.52 4.68 4.44
N GLY A 52 8.90 5.96 4.51
CA GLY A 52 8.23 7.05 3.81
C GLY A 52 7.12 7.72 4.63
N PHE A 53 7.22 7.68 5.95
CA PHE A 53 6.16 8.16 6.84
C PHE A 53 5.82 9.65 6.62
N THR A 54 6.84 10.45 6.31
CA THR A 54 6.76 11.88 6.00
C THR A 54 6.90 12.19 4.50
N SER A 55 7.10 11.16 3.68
CA SER A 55 7.33 11.30 2.24
C SER A 55 6.04 11.05 1.45
N ARG A 56 5.99 11.56 0.22
CA ARG A 56 4.91 11.20 -0.70
C ARG A 56 4.96 9.71 -1.04
N ASP A 57 6.16 9.19 -1.27
CA ASP A 57 6.38 7.79 -1.57
C ASP A 57 6.54 6.97 -0.28
N LYS A 58 5.57 6.09 -0.06
CA LYS A 58 5.46 5.21 1.10
C LYS A 58 5.76 3.78 0.68
N ARG A 59 6.45 3.04 1.54
CA ARG A 59 6.72 1.62 1.39
C ARG A 59 6.04 0.86 2.51
N LEU A 60 5.21 -0.10 2.15
CA LEU A 60 4.49 -0.98 3.06
C LEU A 60 4.85 -2.42 2.75
N LEU A 61 5.06 -3.24 3.77
CA LEU A 61 5.32 -4.67 3.66
C LEU A 61 4.04 -5.42 3.96
N VAL A 62 3.64 -6.31 3.07
CA VAL A 62 2.56 -7.27 3.31
C VAL A 62 3.21 -8.62 3.56
N ARG A 63 3.06 -9.15 4.78
CA ARG A 63 3.59 -10.46 5.14
C ARG A 63 2.61 -11.57 4.76
N ASN A 64 3.14 -12.74 4.39
CA ASN A 64 2.35 -13.93 3.99
C ASN A 64 1.38 -13.64 2.83
N ALA A 65 1.83 -12.85 1.86
CA ALA A 65 1.03 -12.48 0.70
C ALA A 65 1.68 -13.00 -0.58
N VAL A 66 0.87 -13.55 -1.47
CA VAL A 66 1.33 -14.00 -2.79
C VAL A 66 1.05 -12.91 -3.81
N LYS A 67 2.00 -12.69 -4.74
CA LYS A 67 1.90 -11.64 -5.77
C LYS A 67 0.56 -11.67 -6.51
N CYS A 68 0.09 -12.87 -6.84
CA CYS A 68 -1.18 -13.08 -7.54
C CYS A 68 -2.37 -12.52 -6.75
N GLU A 69 -2.42 -12.71 -5.43
CA GLU A 69 -3.49 -12.19 -4.57
C GLU A 69 -3.47 -10.65 -4.55
N ILE A 70 -2.26 -10.06 -4.44
CA ILE A 70 -2.10 -8.60 -4.42
C ILE A 70 -2.47 -7.98 -5.77
N GLU A 71 -2.00 -8.55 -6.87
CA GLU A 71 -2.33 -8.06 -8.22
C GLU A 71 -3.83 -8.18 -8.51
N GLN A 72 -4.47 -9.29 -8.11
CA GLN A 72 -5.93 -9.47 -8.21
C GLN A 72 -6.70 -8.41 -7.41
N ALA A 73 -6.25 -8.12 -6.18
CA ALA A 73 -6.90 -7.14 -5.33
C ALA A 73 -6.70 -5.70 -5.85
N LEU A 74 -5.55 -5.39 -6.47
CA LEU A 74 -5.30 -4.10 -7.12
C LEU A 74 -6.06 -3.92 -8.45
N LEU A 75 -6.29 -5.01 -9.20
CA LEU A 75 -7.07 -4.99 -10.44
C LEU A 75 -8.58 -4.78 -10.22
N ARG A 76 -9.08 -5.01 -9.00
CA ARG A 76 -10.50 -4.86 -8.65
C ARG A 76 -10.90 -3.45 -8.16
N GLN A 77 -9.96 -2.51 -8.11
CA GLN A 77 -10.15 -1.13 -7.66
C GLN A 77 -10.21 -0.16 -8.85
#